data_AF-A0A0C3DBP7-F1
#
_entry.id   AF-A0A0C3DBP7-F1
#
_cell.length_a   1.000
_cell.length_b   1.000
_cell.length_c   1.000
_cell.angle_alpha   90.00
_cell.angle_beta   90.00
_cell.angle_gamma   90.00
#
_symmetry.space_group_name_H-M   'P 1'
#
loop_
_entity.id
_entity.type
_entity.pdbx_description
1 polymer ?
#
loop_
_entity_poly.entity_id
_entity_poly.type
_entity_poly.pdbx_seq_one_letter_code
_entity_poly.pdbx_strand_id
1 'polypeptide(L)'
;MRHQGIFAILPDDVCDELICCYFQHVHFFLPVIDAASFLNEYTSNGSQSLNPLLFWSMLLAAANFAEAGVLQRAGFSSRKAMKSAMYERAKCLYDLDRGTDKLILIQSVLLLGFWYTDPQDHTGAWYWIGIAISLSQSIGLHRSPRSTSRTQQPSQARQSLMRRIWWTCLVRDRWVSLAKGRPMRIHSEDCDSPWPVAHDILDELESVSILAREKFIPVDSGNLAKMWIQLVSISDILGGILRLHYRANGPAPCIRDIDRYAEELQDCLQEDFSSDDMSDILRGQAYQLGLFHQ
;
A
#
# COMPACT_ATOMS: atom_id res chain seq x y z
N MET A 1 -30.38 5.58 16.80
CA MET A 1 -29.82 4.27 16.36
C MET A 1 -28.29 4.33 16.25
N ARG A 2 -27.56 4.78 17.30
CA ARG A 2 -26.13 5.16 17.20
C ARG A 2 -25.17 4.34 18.09
N HIS A 3 -25.58 3.22 18.67
CA HIS A 3 -24.73 2.43 19.58
C HIS A 3 -24.58 0.93 19.24
N GLN A 4 -25.18 0.42 18.16
CA GLN A 4 -25.09 -1.01 17.83
C GLN A 4 -24.04 -1.37 16.75
N GLY A 5 -23.35 -0.40 16.14
CA GLY A 5 -22.57 -0.64 14.92
C GLY A 5 -21.07 -0.89 15.10
N ILE A 6 -20.43 -0.40 16.17
CA ILE A 6 -18.95 -0.35 16.22
C ILE A 6 -18.33 -1.76 16.32
N PHE A 7 -19.04 -2.71 16.94
CA PHE A 7 -18.59 -4.09 17.13
C PHE A 7 -19.38 -5.13 16.30
N ALA A 8 -20.20 -4.70 15.34
CA ALA A 8 -20.86 -5.65 14.45
C ALA A 8 -19.79 -6.33 13.57
N ILE A 9 -19.58 -7.62 13.81
CA ILE A 9 -18.70 -8.48 13.02
C ILE A 9 -19.35 -8.63 11.64
N LEU A 10 -18.58 -8.41 10.57
CA LEU A 10 -19.06 -8.70 9.23
C LEU A 10 -19.22 -10.21 9.06
N PRO A 11 -20.21 -10.69 8.29
CA PRO A 11 -20.31 -12.10 7.95
C PRO A 11 -18.99 -12.65 7.41
N ASP A 12 -18.67 -13.92 7.69
CA ASP A 12 -17.38 -14.52 7.30
C ASP A 12 -17.21 -14.55 5.77
N ASP A 13 -18.29 -14.78 5.01
CA ASP A 13 -18.29 -14.72 3.55
C ASP A 13 -17.97 -13.31 3.02
N VAL A 14 -18.46 -12.27 3.71
CA VAL A 14 -18.15 -10.88 3.39
C VAL A 14 -16.68 -10.57 3.71
N CYS A 15 -16.16 -11.07 4.84
CA CYS A 15 -14.76 -10.92 5.19
C CYS A 15 -13.85 -11.59 4.14
N ASP A 16 -14.17 -12.82 3.76
CA ASP A 16 -13.45 -13.56 2.73
C ASP A 16 -13.40 -12.79 1.40
N GLU A 17 -14.55 -12.32 0.91
CA GLU A 17 -14.60 -11.58 -0.36
C GLU A 17 -13.84 -10.24 -0.29
N LEU A 18 -13.86 -9.54 0.85
CA LEU A 18 -13.07 -8.32 1.03
C LEU A 18 -11.56 -8.62 1.13
N ILE A 19 -11.15 -9.71 1.78
CA ILE A 19 -9.74 -10.14 1.82
C ILE A 19 -9.28 -10.52 0.41
N CYS A 20 -10.09 -11.25 -0.37
CA CYS A 20 -9.83 -11.50 -1.79
C CYS A 20 -9.64 -10.19 -2.56
N CYS A 21 -10.56 -9.23 -2.40
CA CYS A 21 -10.46 -7.91 -3.04
C CYS A 21 -9.15 -7.19 -2.68
N TYR A 22 -8.69 -7.28 -1.42
CA TYR A 22 -7.41 -6.69 -1.01
C TYR A 22 -6.23 -7.31 -1.76
N PHE A 23 -6.11 -8.63 -1.77
CA PHE A 23 -4.97 -9.31 -2.40
C PHE A 23 -4.99 -9.20 -3.92
N GLN A 24 -6.17 -9.11 -4.53
CA GLN A 24 -6.32 -8.93 -5.97
C GLN A 24 -6.03 -7.50 -6.45
N HIS A 25 -6.46 -6.49 -5.70
CA HIS A 25 -6.46 -5.11 -6.21
C HIS A 25 -5.57 -4.13 -5.45
N VAL A 26 -5.16 -4.46 -4.22
CA VAL A 26 -4.41 -3.54 -3.35
C VAL A 26 -3.02 -4.03 -3.04
N HIS A 27 -2.86 -5.29 -2.63
CA HIS A 27 -1.60 -5.81 -2.08
C HIS A 27 -0.42 -5.58 -3.01
N PHE A 28 -0.53 -5.89 -4.30
CA PHE A 28 0.60 -5.75 -5.22
C PHE A 28 0.91 -4.31 -5.62
N PHE A 29 0.02 -3.35 -5.39
CA PHE A 29 0.34 -1.91 -5.52
C PHE A 29 0.82 -1.28 -4.22
N LEU A 30 0.45 -1.88 -3.10
CA LEU A 30 0.69 -1.40 -1.75
C LEU A 30 1.01 -2.61 -0.84
N PRO A 31 2.18 -3.25 -1.01
CA PRO A 31 2.48 -4.55 -0.39
C PRO A 31 2.96 -4.36 1.04
N VAL A 32 2.13 -3.73 1.87
CA VAL A 32 2.49 -3.35 3.24
C VAL A 32 2.17 -4.44 4.25
N ILE A 33 1.26 -5.37 3.94
CA ILE A 33 0.86 -6.45 4.85
C ILE A 33 1.81 -7.65 4.68
N ASP A 34 2.09 -8.35 5.77
CA ASP A 34 2.73 -9.67 5.70
C ASP A 34 1.65 -10.70 5.35
N ALA A 35 1.65 -11.16 4.09
CA ALA A 35 0.62 -12.05 3.58
C ALA A 35 0.59 -13.39 4.33
N ALA A 36 1.76 -13.96 4.64
CA ALA A 36 1.88 -15.22 5.35
C ALA A 36 1.32 -15.10 6.76
N SER A 37 1.80 -14.11 7.53
CA SER A 37 1.37 -13.90 8.90
C SER A 37 -0.14 -13.60 8.97
N PHE A 38 -0.66 -12.75 8.06
CA PHE A 38 -2.07 -12.38 8.06
C PHE A 38 -2.99 -13.53 7.64
N LEU A 39 -2.73 -14.16 6.49
CA LEU A 39 -3.65 -15.17 5.93
C LEU A 39 -3.64 -16.47 6.72
N ASN A 40 -2.49 -16.90 7.22
CA ASN A 40 -2.42 -18.11 8.06
C ASN A 40 -3.16 -17.91 9.39
N GLU A 41 -3.01 -16.74 10.01
CA GLU A 41 -3.72 -16.40 11.24
C GLU A 41 -5.24 -16.33 11.01
N TYR A 42 -5.66 -15.62 9.96
CA TYR A 42 -7.07 -15.50 9.59
C TYR A 42 -7.72 -16.86 9.30
N THR A 43 -7.06 -17.72 8.52
CA THR A 43 -7.62 -19.03 8.16
C THR A 43 -7.61 -20.03 9.31
N SER A 44 -6.67 -19.91 10.25
CA SER A 44 -6.60 -20.82 11.41
C SER A 44 -7.53 -20.41 12.54
N ASN A 45 -7.63 -19.11 12.82
CA ASN A 45 -8.23 -18.57 14.04
C ASN A 45 -9.36 -17.55 13.80
N GLY A 46 -9.64 -17.20 12.54
CA GLY A 46 -10.70 -16.27 12.15
C GLY A 46 -10.32 -14.79 12.26
N SER A 47 -11.25 -13.91 11.88
CA SER A 47 -11.03 -12.45 11.88
C SER A 47 -10.75 -11.85 13.26
N GLN A 48 -11.22 -12.49 14.32
CA GLN A 48 -11.12 -11.99 15.70
C GLN A 48 -9.71 -12.08 16.29
N SER A 49 -8.85 -12.95 15.76
CA SER A 49 -7.47 -13.10 16.24
C SER A 49 -6.51 -12.08 15.61
N LEU A 50 -6.92 -11.46 14.51
CA LEU A 50 -6.14 -10.43 13.83
C LEU A 50 -6.08 -9.14 14.65
N ASN A 51 -5.02 -8.34 14.42
CA ASN A 51 -4.98 -7.00 14.97
C ASN A 51 -6.15 -6.17 14.40
N PRO A 52 -7.06 -5.64 15.23
CA PRO A 52 -8.30 -5.03 14.75
C PRO A 52 -8.03 -3.74 13.98
N LEU A 53 -7.02 -2.94 14.35
CA LEU A 53 -6.68 -1.71 13.65
C LEU A 53 -6.23 -2.04 12.21
N LEU A 54 -5.34 -3.02 12.05
CA LEU A 54 -4.87 -3.43 10.73
C LEU A 54 -6.00 -4.06 9.91
N PHE A 55 -6.81 -4.92 10.52
CA PHE A 55 -7.92 -5.59 9.85
C PHE A 55 -8.92 -4.59 9.29
N TRP A 56 -9.46 -3.67 10.10
CA TRP A 56 -10.41 -2.67 9.62
C TRP A 56 -9.80 -1.71 8.60
N SER A 57 -8.51 -1.40 8.71
CA SER A 57 -7.79 -0.58 7.72
C SER A 57 -7.65 -1.32 6.38
N MET A 58 -7.37 -2.62 6.40
CA MET A 58 -7.34 -3.46 5.20
C MET A 58 -8.72 -3.52 4.54
N LEU A 59 -9.78 -3.75 5.32
CA LEU A 59 -11.15 -3.79 4.80
C LEU A 59 -11.60 -2.45 4.21
N LEU A 60 -11.16 -1.31 4.78
CA LEU A 60 -11.38 0.01 4.19
C LEU A 60 -10.77 0.12 2.79
N ALA A 61 -9.53 -0.35 2.61
CA ALA A 61 -8.86 -0.32 1.32
C ALA A 61 -9.56 -1.25 0.31
N ALA A 62 -9.90 -2.46 0.74
CA ALA A 62 -10.60 -3.48 -0.05
C ALA A 62 -11.99 -3.04 -0.50
N ALA A 63 -12.72 -2.32 0.35
CA ALA A 63 -14.08 -1.88 0.06
C ALA A 63 -14.18 -1.00 -1.20
N ASN A 64 -13.08 -0.43 -1.72
CA ASN A 64 -13.07 0.22 -3.04
C ASN A 64 -13.48 -0.69 -4.19
N PHE A 65 -13.23 -1.99 -4.05
CA PHE A 65 -13.39 -3.01 -5.08
C PHE A 65 -14.57 -3.95 -4.80
N ALA A 66 -15.21 -3.82 -3.63
CA ALA A 66 -16.36 -4.62 -3.27
C ALA A 66 -17.52 -4.47 -4.27
N GLU A 67 -18.07 -5.60 -4.69
CA GLU A 67 -19.23 -5.68 -5.58
C GLU A 67 -20.55 -5.39 -4.86
N ALA A 68 -21.60 -5.06 -5.63
CA ALA A 68 -22.91 -4.74 -5.07
C ALA A 68 -23.49 -5.87 -4.19
N GLY A 69 -23.23 -7.14 -4.53
CA GLY A 69 -23.66 -8.30 -3.73
C GLY A 69 -23.04 -8.31 -2.34
N VAL A 70 -21.72 -8.07 -2.24
CA VAL A 70 -20.98 -7.96 -0.96
C VAL A 70 -21.59 -6.87 -0.09
N LEU A 71 -21.86 -5.70 -0.67
CA LEU A 71 -22.43 -4.58 0.06
C LEU A 71 -23.79 -4.93 0.66
N GLN A 72 -24.66 -5.58 -0.11
CA GLN A 72 -25.99 -5.98 0.35
C GLN A 72 -25.93 -7.02 1.48
N ARG A 73 -25.11 -8.08 1.32
CA ARG A 73 -24.94 -9.11 2.37
C ARG A 73 -24.35 -8.53 3.66
N ALA A 74 -23.46 -7.54 3.52
CA ALA A 74 -22.89 -6.79 4.62
C ALA A 74 -23.84 -5.74 5.23
N GLY A 75 -25.04 -5.54 4.67
CA GLY A 75 -26.03 -4.59 5.15
C GLY A 75 -25.75 -3.12 4.84
N PHE A 76 -24.91 -2.83 3.84
CA PHE A 76 -24.57 -1.46 3.42
C PHE A 76 -25.32 -1.06 2.14
N SER A 77 -25.88 0.15 2.15
CA SER A 77 -26.60 0.73 1.01
C SER A 77 -25.70 1.14 -0.15
N SER A 78 -24.40 1.34 0.10
CA SER A 78 -23.43 1.79 -0.90
C SER A 78 -22.00 1.51 -0.46
N ARG A 79 -21.09 1.53 -1.44
CA ARG A 79 -19.65 1.48 -1.19
C ARG A 79 -19.17 2.60 -0.28
N LYS A 80 -19.73 3.81 -0.47
CA LYS A 80 -19.49 4.97 0.40
C LYS A 80 -19.86 4.66 1.85
N ALA A 81 -21.03 4.07 2.09
CA ALA A 81 -21.48 3.72 3.44
C ALA A 81 -20.58 2.66 4.09
N MET A 82 -20.22 1.59 3.36
CA MET A 82 -19.29 0.56 3.85
C MET A 82 -17.93 1.17 4.21
N LYS A 83 -17.32 1.93 3.29
CA LYS A 83 -16.02 2.60 3.53
C LYS A 83 -16.06 3.52 4.74
N SER A 84 -17.13 4.30 4.89
CA SER A 84 -17.28 5.22 6.05
C SER A 84 -17.28 4.42 7.35
N ALA A 85 -18.03 3.32 7.39
CA ALA A 85 -18.09 2.47 8.57
C ALA A 85 -16.76 1.75 8.87
N MET A 86 -16.00 1.32 7.85
CA MET A 86 -14.65 0.73 8.06
C MET A 86 -13.66 1.79 8.56
N TYR A 87 -13.68 2.98 7.96
CA TYR A 87 -12.85 4.11 8.36
C TYR A 87 -13.13 4.54 9.79
N GLU A 88 -14.39 4.73 10.18
CA GLU A 88 -14.76 5.14 11.53
C GLU A 88 -14.26 4.13 12.59
N ARG A 89 -14.34 2.82 12.31
CA ARG A 89 -13.80 1.78 13.19
C ARG A 89 -12.29 1.84 13.30
N ALA A 90 -11.58 1.85 12.17
CA ALA A 90 -10.13 1.91 12.14
C ALA A 90 -9.60 3.21 12.77
N LYS A 91 -10.24 4.35 12.49
CA LYS A 91 -9.88 5.65 13.07
C LYS A 91 -10.12 5.67 14.59
N CYS A 92 -11.23 5.13 15.07
CA CYS A 92 -11.49 5.01 16.50
C CYS A 92 -10.39 4.19 17.20
N LEU A 93 -9.99 3.06 16.61
CA LEU A 93 -8.89 2.24 17.13
C LEU A 93 -7.54 2.96 17.09
N TYR A 94 -7.28 3.75 16.06
CA TYR A 94 -6.09 4.60 15.96
C TYR A 94 -6.08 5.69 17.03
N ASP A 95 -7.18 6.42 17.22
CA ASP A 95 -7.31 7.51 18.19
C ASP A 95 -7.20 7.00 19.65
N LEU A 96 -7.60 5.74 19.89
CA LEU A 96 -7.54 5.08 21.20
C LEU A 96 -6.27 4.23 21.39
N ASP A 97 -5.35 4.22 20.42
CA ASP A 97 -4.15 3.38 20.48
C ASP A 97 -3.27 3.73 21.67
N ARG A 98 -2.77 2.70 22.38
CA ARG A 98 -1.91 2.84 23.57
C ARG A 98 -0.61 2.06 23.47
N GLY A 99 -0.27 1.52 22.30
CA GLY A 99 0.96 0.75 22.14
C GLY A 99 0.87 -0.36 21.10
N THR A 100 0.15 -0.15 19.99
CA THR A 100 0.22 -1.05 18.84
C THR A 100 1.67 -1.16 18.34
N ASP A 101 2.09 -2.34 17.88
CA ASP A 101 3.39 -2.51 17.24
C ASP A 101 3.58 -1.47 16.13
N LYS A 102 4.76 -0.85 16.08
CA LYS A 102 4.98 0.30 15.20
C LYS A 102 4.82 -0.05 13.72
N LEU A 103 5.18 -1.27 13.29
CA LEU A 103 4.95 -1.69 11.90
C LEU A 103 3.46 -1.85 11.64
N ILE A 104 2.72 -2.47 12.54
CA ILE A 104 1.25 -2.59 12.44
C ILE A 104 0.59 -1.22 12.34
N LEU A 105 1.04 -0.26 13.15
CA LEU A 105 0.55 1.11 13.11
C LEU A 105 0.83 1.77 11.74
N ILE A 106 2.06 1.64 11.22
CA ILE A 106 2.46 2.18 9.90
C ILE A 106 1.63 1.55 8.77
N GLN A 107 1.49 0.22 8.76
CA GLN A 107 0.65 -0.51 7.80
C GLN A 107 -0.78 0.03 7.80
N SER A 108 -1.35 0.19 9.00
CA SER A 108 -2.72 0.65 9.19
C SER A 108 -2.91 2.09 8.70
N VAL A 109 -2.00 3.02 9.02
CA VAL A 109 -2.13 4.41 8.54
C VAL A 109 -1.90 4.55 7.03
N LEU A 110 -1.06 3.71 6.41
CA LEU A 110 -0.94 3.67 4.94
C LEU A 110 -2.28 3.25 4.28
N LEU A 111 -2.97 2.30 4.90
CA LEU A 111 -4.27 1.81 4.44
C LEU A 111 -5.43 2.78 4.74
N LEU A 112 -5.38 3.51 5.86
CA LEU A 112 -6.29 4.64 6.12
C LEU A 112 -6.19 5.72 5.04
N GLY A 113 -5.07 5.81 4.33
CA GLY A 113 -4.90 6.66 3.15
C GLY A 113 -5.81 6.33 1.96
N PHE A 114 -6.60 5.25 2.00
CA PHE A 114 -7.68 4.96 1.03
C PHE A 114 -9.01 5.64 1.38
N TRP A 115 -9.09 6.31 2.53
CA TRP A 115 -10.19 7.20 2.83
C TRP A 115 -10.18 8.40 1.89
N TYR A 116 -11.32 8.65 1.25
CA TYR A 116 -11.49 9.85 0.46
C TYR A 116 -12.07 10.93 1.35
N THR A 117 -11.51 12.12 1.20
CA THR A 117 -11.91 13.30 1.93
C THR A 117 -13.22 13.81 1.33
N ASP A 118 -14.30 13.85 2.11
CA ASP A 118 -15.37 14.82 1.86
C ASP A 118 -14.73 16.23 1.90
N PRO A 119 -15.15 17.22 1.09
CA PRO A 119 -14.61 18.59 1.18
C PRO A 119 -14.51 19.17 2.60
N GLN A 120 -15.31 18.67 3.55
CA GLN A 120 -15.31 19.07 4.96
C GLN A 120 -14.35 18.28 5.86
N ASP A 121 -13.74 17.22 5.36
CA ASP A 121 -12.81 16.39 6.12
C ASP A 121 -11.37 16.92 5.95
N HIS A 122 -10.59 16.97 7.03
CA HIS A 122 -9.19 17.40 6.98
C HIS A 122 -8.23 16.20 6.89
N THR A 123 -8.73 14.97 6.95
CA THR A 123 -7.96 13.72 7.09
C THR A 123 -7.85 12.90 5.79
N GLY A 124 -7.49 13.56 4.69
CA GLY A 124 -7.30 12.89 3.40
C GLY A 124 -6.04 12.04 3.26
N ALA A 125 -5.88 11.39 2.09
CA ALA A 125 -4.69 10.57 1.78
C ALA A 125 -3.36 11.24 2.15
N TRP A 126 -3.19 12.54 1.85
CA TRP A 126 -1.97 13.29 2.18
C TRP A 126 -1.69 13.38 3.68
N TYR A 127 -2.73 13.41 4.54
CA TYR A 127 -2.58 13.43 6.00
C TYR A 127 -2.06 12.09 6.52
N TRP A 128 -2.75 10.99 6.16
CA TRP A 128 -2.40 9.64 6.61
C TRP A 128 -1.04 9.18 6.09
N ILE A 129 -0.71 9.49 4.84
CA ILE A 129 0.61 9.25 4.27
C ILE A 129 1.68 10.05 5.03
N GLY A 130 1.38 11.30 5.43
CA GLY A 130 2.29 12.10 6.25
C GLY A 130 2.61 11.41 7.58
N ILE A 131 1.60 10.89 8.28
CA ILE A 131 1.79 10.12 9.52
C ILE A 131 2.65 8.87 9.25
N ALA A 132 2.32 8.11 8.20
CA ALA A 132 3.07 6.90 7.83
C ALA A 132 4.56 7.20 7.60
N ILE A 133 4.87 8.27 6.85
CA ILE A 133 6.26 8.68 6.56
C ILE A 133 6.98 9.04 7.85
N SER A 134 6.37 9.87 8.71
CA SER A 134 6.98 10.26 9.99
C SER A 134 7.25 9.05 10.89
N LEU A 135 6.30 8.11 10.99
CA LEU A 135 6.48 6.89 11.78
C LEU A 135 7.57 6.00 11.19
N SER A 136 7.57 5.77 9.87
CA SER A 136 8.61 5.00 9.17
C SER A 136 10.00 5.59 9.36
N GLN A 137 10.13 6.93 9.29
CA GLN A 137 11.40 7.60 9.56
C GLN A 137 11.82 7.46 11.02
N SER A 138 10.89 7.56 11.97
CA SER A 138 11.18 7.44 13.41
C SER A 138 11.75 6.09 13.84
N ILE A 139 11.44 5.02 13.11
CA ILE A 139 11.99 3.67 13.34
C ILE A 139 13.12 3.30 12.38
N GLY A 140 13.54 4.25 11.53
CA GLY A 140 14.69 4.08 10.65
C GLY A 140 14.44 3.28 9.37
N LEU A 141 13.20 3.12 8.89
CA LEU A 141 12.93 2.35 7.66
C LEU A 141 13.58 2.95 6.40
N HIS A 142 13.84 4.25 6.44
CA HIS A 142 14.51 5.01 5.37
C HIS A 142 16.02 4.74 5.28
N ARG A 143 16.58 4.03 6.27
CA ARG A 143 18.02 3.77 6.36
C ARG A 143 18.34 2.30 6.12
N SER A 144 19.49 2.05 5.50
CA SER A 144 20.06 0.72 5.45
C SER A 144 20.28 0.19 6.86
N PRO A 145 19.90 -1.07 7.17
CA PRO A 145 20.18 -1.67 8.47
C PRO A 145 21.68 -1.66 8.77
N ARG A 146 22.14 -0.74 9.63
CA ARG A 146 23.54 -0.70 10.08
C ARG A 146 23.71 -1.71 11.21
N SER A 147 24.17 -2.92 10.88
CA SER A 147 24.44 -3.95 11.88
C SER A 147 25.61 -3.55 12.79
N THR A 148 25.37 -3.38 14.08
CA THR A 148 26.45 -3.37 15.09
C THR A 148 26.68 -4.78 15.69
N SER A 149 25.75 -5.73 15.48
CA SER A 149 25.88 -7.13 15.87
C SER A 149 24.94 -8.06 15.08
N ARG A 150 25.45 -9.24 14.71
CA ARG A 150 24.69 -10.32 14.04
C ARG A 150 23.48 -10.84 14.84
N THR A 151 23.48 -10.66 16.16
CA THR A 151 22.40 -11.15 17.06
C THR A 151 21.20 -10.20 17.18
N GLN A 152 21.25 -9.01 16.58
CA GLN A 152 20.16 -8.02 16.62
C GLN A 152 19.49 -7.80 15.26
N GLN A 153 19.87 -8.58 14.24
CA GLN A 153 19.31 -8.43 12.91
C GLN A 153 17.88 -8.98 12.84
N PRO A 154 16.91 -8.23 12.29
CA PRO A 154 15.58 -8.76 11.99
C PRO A 154 15.67 -9.98 11.07
N SER A 155 14.67 -10.87 11.14
CA SER A 155 14.54 -11.96 10.17
C SER A 155 14.45 -11.42 8.74
N GLN A 156 14.83 -12.22 7.75
CA GLN A 156 14.77 -11.83 6.33
C GLN A 156 13.36 -11.36 5.95
N ALA A 157 12.33 -12.11 6.35
CA ALA A 157 10.93 -11.74 6.12
C ALA A 157 10.58 -10.35 6.70
N ARG A 158 11.06 -10.04 7.92
CA ARG A 158 10.84 -8.74 8.55
C ARG A 158 11.60 -7.62 7.82
N GLN A 159 12.81 -7.87 7.33
CA GLN A 159 13.56 -6.90 6.54
C GLN A 159 12.87 -6.60 5.21
N SER A 160 12.38 -7.62 4.51
CA SER A 160 11.61 -7.47 3.27
C SER A 160 10.32 -6.69 3.50
N LEU A 161 9.57 -6.98 4.57
CA LEU A 161 8.38 -6.20 4.95
C LEU A 161 8.71 -4.72 5.22
N MET A 162 9.76 -4.45 6.00
CA MET A 162 10.21 -3.09 6.29
C MET A 162 10.58 -2.32 5.01
N ARG A 163 11.27 -2.99 4.07
CA ARG A 163 11.65 -2.43 2.77
C ARG A 163 10.41 -2.13 1.92
N ARG A 164 9.46 -3.07 1.83
CA ARG A 164 8.19 -2.87 1.12
C ARG A 164 7.39 -1.69 1.66
N ILE A 165 7.30 -1.57 2.98
CA ILE A 165 6.63 -0.44 3.64
C ILE A 165 7.32 0.88 3.30
N TRP A 166 8.65 0.95 3.38
CA TRP A 166 9.40 2.17 3.07
C TRP A 166 9.20 2.63 1.62
N TRP A 167 9.39 1.74 0.65
CA TRP A 167 9.23 2.09 -0.76
C TRP A 167 7.77 2.39 -1.12
N THR A 168 6.82 1.76 -0.44
CA THR A 168 5.41 2.16 -0.51
C THR A 168 5.20 3.60 -0.04
N CYS A 169 5.83 4.02 1.08
CA CYS A 169 5.77 5.41 1.53
C CYS A 169 6.30 6.37 0.45
N LEU A 170 7.41 6.02 -0.21
CA LEU A 170 7.99 6.81 -1.30
C LEU A 170 7.02 6.93 -2.49
N VAL A 171 6.49 5.81 -2.99
CA VAL A 171 5.50 5.80 -4.07
C VAL A 171 4.31 6.70 -3.70
N ARG A 172 3.71 6.48 -2.52
CA ARG A 172 2.52 7.23 -2.09
C ARG A 172 2.79 8.73 -1.92
N ASP A 173 3.96 9.12 -1.41
CA ASP A 173 4.32 10.53 -1.26
C ASP A 173 4.38 11.24 -2.61
N ARG A 174 4.93 10.58 -3.64
CA ARG A 174 5.18 11.17 -4.97
C ARG A 174 3.87 11.37 -5.71
N TRP A 175 3.07 10.31 -5.80
CA TRP A 175 1.77 10.33 -6.49
C TRP A 175 0.77 11.27 -5.83
N VAL A 176 0.71 11.30 -4.50
CA VAL A 176 -0.20 12.22 -3.81
C VAL A 176 0.28 13.67 -3.86
N SER A 177 1.59 13.90 -3.85
CA SER A 177 2.17 15.24 -4.05
C SER A 177 1.85 15.79 -5.43
N LEU A 178 2.03 14.97 -6.47
CA LEU A 178 1.62 15.29 -7.85
C LEU A 178 0.12 15.61 -7.92
N ALA A 179 -0.73 14.69 -7.46
CA ALA A 179 -2.18 14.83 -7.58
C ALA A 179 -2.77 16.00 -6.77
N LYS A 180 -2.09 16.46 -5.72
CA LYS A 180 -2.56 17.55 -4.84
C LYS A 180 -1.79 18.85 -5.01
N GLY A 181 -0.77 18.90 -5.88
CA GLY A 181 0.13 20.05 -6.03
C GLY A 181 0.84 20.41 -4.71
N ARG A 182 1.22 19.42 -3.91
CA ARG A 182 1.86 19.62 -2.60
C ARG A 182 3.34 19.24 -2.65
N PRO A 183 4.20 19.83 -1.79
CA PRO A 183 5.57 19.38 -1.64
C PRO A 183 5.65 17.93 -1.14
N MET A 184 6.65 17.21 -1.66
CA MET A 184 7.04 15.90 -1.16
C MET A 184 7.64 16.01 0.25
N ARG A 185 7.52 14.93 1.02
CA ARG A 185 8.09 14.82 2.38
C ARG A 185 9.38 14.03 2.43
N ILE A 186 9.53 13.03 1.56
CA ILE A 186 10.74 12.22 1.52
C ILE A 186 11.75 12.89 0.57
N HIS A 187 12.94 13.20 1.06
CA HIS A 187 14.05 13.63 0.22
C HIS A 187 14.98 12.44 -0.01
N SER A 188 15.25 12.10 -1.27
CA SER A 188 16.04 10.90 -1.58
C SER A 188 17.47 10.99 -1.05
N GLU A 189 18.01 12.21 -0.85
CA GLU A 189 19.36 12.39 -0.26
C GLU A 189 19.46 11.97 1.21
N ASP A 190 18.35 11.92 1.93
CA ASP A 190 18.33 11.54 3.35
C ASP A 190 18.22 10.01 3.54
N CYS A 191 18.07 9.26 2.45
CA CYS A 191 17.67 7.86 2.45
C CYS A 191 18.77 6.97 1.88
N ASP A 192 19.04 5.84 2.54
CA ASP A 192 19.96 4.80 2.04
C ASP A 192 19.39 3.38 2.18
N SER A 193 18.06 3.25 2.35
CA SER A 193 17.38 1.95 2.30
C SER A 193 17.67 1.25 0.95
N PRO A 194 18.05 -0.04 0.93
CA PRO A 194 18.31 -0.73 -0.32
C PRO A 194 17.04 -0.83 -1.17
N TRP A 195 17.24 -0.81 -2.50
CA TRP A 195 16.19 -0.99 -3.49
C TRP A 195 15.38 -2.27 -3.25
N PRO A 196 14.06 -2.26 -3.48
CA PRO A 196 13.25 -3.44 -3.35
C PRO A 196 13.42 -4.36 -4.56
N VAL A 197 13.14 -5.64 -4.35
CA VAL A 197 13.12 -6.67 -5.38
C VAL A 197 11.81 -7.44 -5.32
N ALA A 198 11.40 -8.09 -6.42
CA ALA A 198 10.14 -8.84 -6.45
C ALA A 198 10.08 -9.93 -5.36
N HIS A 199 11.21 -10.53 -5.01
CA HIS A 199 11.34 -11.50 -3.92
C HIS A 199 10.96 -10.96 -2.53
N ASP A 200 11.03 -9.64 -2.30
CA ASP A 200 10.53 -9.06 -1.05
C ASP A 200 9.01 -9.29 -0.86
N ILE A 201 8.27 -9.53 -1.95
CA ILE A 201 6.86 -9.94 -1.97
C ILE A 201 6.73 -11.46 -2.18
N LEU A 202 7.45 -12.06 -3.11
CA LEU A 202 7.21 -13.47 -3.48
C LEU A 202 7.58 -14.46 -2.38
N ASP A 203 8.66 -14.18 -1.64
CA ASP A 203 9.15 -15.11 -0.60
C ASP A 203 8.14 -15.25 0.57
N GLU A 204 7.37 -14.21 0.90
CA GLU A 204 6.30 -14.34 1.90
C GLU A 204 5.16 -15.24 1.41
N LEU A 205 4.85 -15.21 0.11
CA LEU A 205 3.74 -15.98 -0.43
C LEU A 205 3.99 -17.49 -0.34
N GLU A 206 5.26 -17.92 -0.39
CA GLU A 206 5.67 -19.31 -0.20
C GLU A 206 5.31 -19.86 1.19
N SER A 207 5.23 -18.97 2.19
CA SER A 207 4.90 -19.32 3.58
C SER A 207 3.38 -19.27 3.87
N VAL A 208 2.56 -18.82 2.91
CA VAL A 208 1.09 -18.88 3.00
C VAL A 208 0.63 -20.33 2.82
N SER A 209 -0.28 -20.82 3.67
CA SER A 209 -0.87 -22.15 3.56
C SER A 209 -1.51 -22.37 2.18
N ILE A 210 -1.50 -23.61 1.69
CA ILE A 210 -2.00 -23.95 0.33
C ILE A 210 -3.44 -23.49 0.15
N LEU A 211 -4.31 -23.79 1.11
CA LEU A 211 -5.73 -23.41 1.07
C LEU A 211 -5.93 -21.89 1.04
N ALA A 212 -5.14 -21.14 1.82
CA ALA A 212 -5.22 -19.68 1.82
C ALA A 212 -4.67 -19.08 0.52
N ARG A 213 -3.60 -19.67 -0.03
CA ARG A 213 -3.00 -19.21 -1.29
C ARG A 213 -3.96 -19.39 -2.46
N GLU A 214 -4.56 -20.57 -2.61
CA GLU A 214 -5.54 -20.86 -3.66
C GLU A 214 -6.77 -19.95 -3.58
N LYS A 215 -7.17 -19.57 -2.36
CA LYS A 215 -8.36 -18.75 -2.14
C LYS A 215 -8.10 -17.25 -2.36
N PHE A 216 -7.01 -16.72 -1.82
CA PHE A 216 -6.82 -15.27 -1.69
C PHE A 216 -5.74 -14.70 -2.61
N ILE A 217 -4.74 -15.49 -3.01
CA ILE A 217 -3.60 -14.97 -3.78
C ILE A 217 -3.86 -15.13 -5.28
N PRO A 218 -3.74 -14.05 -6.08
CA PRO A 218 -3.91 -14.13 -7.52
C PRO A 218 -2.82 -15.00 -8.16
N VAL A 219 -3.19 -15.77 -9.18
CA VAL A 219 -2.29 -16.64 -9.95
C VAL A 219 -1.10 -15.86 -10.53
N ASP A 220 -1.33 -14.62 -10.90
CA ASP A 220 -0.34 -13.74 -11.53
C ASP A 220 0.59 -12.99 -10.57
N SER A 221 0.62 -13.39 -9.29
CA SER A 221 1.42 -12.75 -8.24
C SER A 221 2.89 -12.46 -8.64
N GLY A 222 3.51 -13.34 -9.45
CA GLY A 222 4.84 -13.13 -10.01
C GLY A 222 4.98 -11.87 -10.88
N ASN A 223 4.04 -11.65 -11.80
CA ASN A 223 4.04 -10.48 -12.67
C ASN A 223 3.62 -9.22 -11.90
N LEU A 224 2.63 -9.34 -11.02
CA LEU A 224 2.17 -8.25 -10.17
C LEU A 224 3.29 -7.73 -9.24
N ALA A 225 4.13 -8.62 -8.71
CA ALA A 225 5.30 -8.22 -7.92
C ALA A 225 6.35 -7.46 -8.75
N LYS A 226 6.58 -7.84 -10.02
CA LYS A 226 7.48 -7.10 -10.93
C LYS A 226 6.92 -5.72 -11.29
N MET A 227 5.61 -5.63 -11.55
CA MET A 227 4.93 -4.36 -11.80
C MET A 227 5.09 -3.38 -10.64
N TRP A 228 5.07 -3.88 -9.40
CA TRP A 228 5.35 -3.04 -8.23
C TRP A 228 6.78 -2.46 -8.24
N ILE A 229 7.79 -3.26 -8.64
CA ILE A 229 9.17 -2.78 -8.76
C ILE A 229 9.29 -1.68 -9.80
N GLN A 230 8.63 -1.84 -10.95
CA GLN A 230 8.57 -0.79 -11.96
C GLN A 230 7.86 0.47 -11.45
N LEU A 231 6.74 0.33 -10.73
CA LEU A 231 6.06 1.45 -10.11
C LEU A 231 6.98 2.20 -9.13
N VAL A 232 7.80 1.48 -8.36
CA VAL A 232 8.80 2.09 -7.48
C VAL A 232 9.83 2.88 -8.29
N SER A 233 10.35 2.31 -9.39
CA SER A 233 11.30 2.99 -10.29
C SER A 233 10.72 4.28 -10.88
N ILE A 234 9.53 4.20 -11.47
CA ILE A 234 8.80 5.35 -12.04
C ILE A 234 8.56 6.42 -10.96
N SER A 235 8.23 6.00 -9.74
CA SER A 235 7.97 6.92 -8.64
C SER A 235 9.22 7.64 -8.15
N ASP A 236 10.40 7.00 -8.23
CA ASP A 236 11.67 7.66 -7.88
C ASP A 236 12.03 8.74 -8.92
N ILE A 237 11.89 8.42 -10.22
CA ILE A 237 12.06 9.39 -11.31
C ILE A 237 11.08 10.56 -11.17
N LEU A 238 9.80 10.26 -10.89
CA LEU A 238 8.79 11.27 -10.62
C LEU A 238 9.20 12.20 -9.47
N GLY A 239 9.86 11.68 -8.43
CA GLY A 239 10.41 12.50 -7.35
C GLY A 239 11.42 13.53 -7.85
N GLY A 240 12.32 13.13 -8.75
CA GLY A 240 13.26 14.02 -9.44
C GLY A 240 12.56 15.13 -10.22
N ILE A 241 11.57 14.75 -11.06
CA ILE A 241 10.77 15.67 -11.86
C ILE A 241 10.03 16.67 -10.97
N LEU A 242 9.33 16.18 -9.94
CA LEU A 242 8.56 17.03 -9.02
C LEU A 242 9.47 18.07 -8.34
N ARG A 243 10.67 17.66 -7.92
CA ARG A 243 11.62 18.56 -7.29
C ARG A 243 12.17 19.60 -8.27
N LEU A 244 12.39 19.23 -9.51
CA LEU A 244 12.88 20.14 -10.55
C LEU A 244 11.84 21.22 -10.87
N HIS A 245 10.57 20.83 -11.04
CA HIS A 245 9.49 21.70 -11.51
C HIS A 245 8.78 22.50 -10.40
N TYR A 246 8.66 21.96 -9.19
CA TYR A 246 7.86 22.57 -8.12
C TYR A 246 8.69 23.21 -6.99
N ARG A 247 10.02 23.27 -7.10
CA ARG A 247 10.85 23.99 -6.12
C ARG A 247 10.60 25.50 -6.18
N ALA A 248 10.43 26.12 -5.01
CA ALA A 248 10.26 27.58 -4.91
C ALA A 248 11.53 28.35 -5.30
N ASN A 249 12.71 27.78 -5.03
CA ASN A 249 14.01 28.38 -5.29
C ASN A 249 14.93 27.34 -5.96
N GLY A 250 15.74 27.79 -6.91
CA GLY A 250 16.71 26.95 -7.63
C GLY A 250 16.82 27.34 -9.11
N PRO A 251 17.74 26.74 -9.88
CA PRO A 251 17.83 27.02 -11.31
C PRO A 251 16.53 26.67 -12.04
N ALA A 252 16.23 27.35 -13.13
CA ALA A 252 15.13 26.92 -14.00
C ALA A 252 15.45 25.52 -14.57
N PRO A 253 14.44 24.64 -14.73
CA PRO A 253 14.63 23.38 -15.46
C PRO A 253 15.24 23.65 -16.83
N CYS A 254 16.33 22.96 -17.18
CA CYS A 254 16.88 23.06 -18.53
C CYS A 254 16.42 21.89 -19.40
N ILE A 255 16.46 22.05 -20.73
CA ILE A 255 16.01 21.01 -21.66
C ILE A 255 16.73 19.68 -21.44
N ARG A 256 18.02 19.72 -21.08
CA ARG A 256 18.81 18.52 -20.78
C ARG A 256 18.28 17.75 -19.57
N ASP A 257 17.74 18.44 -18.56
CA ASP A 257 17.16 17.76 -17.40
C ASP A 257 15.85 17.05 -17.80
N ILE A 258 15.07 17.66 -18.69
CA ILE A 258 13.82 17.11 -19.22
C ILE A 258 14.13 15.89 -20.09
N ASP A 259 15.07 16.02 -21.03
CA ASP A 259 15.49 14.94 -21.93
C ASP A 259 16.01 13.74 -21.12
N ARG A 260 16.83 13.98 -20.10
CA ARG A 260 17.31 12.91 -19.20
C ARG A 260 16.15 12.16 -18.53
N TYR A 261 15.19 12.87 -17.93
CA TYR A 261 14.06 12.20 -17.27
C TYR A 261 13.15 11.48 -18.28
N ALA A 262 13.02 11.99 -19.50
CA ALA A 262 12.30 11.30 -20.57
C ALA A 262 12.99 9.99 -20.98
N GLU A 263 14.32 9.99 -21.11
CA GLU A 263 15.12 8.79 -21.37
C GLU A 263 15.00 7.77 -20.22
N GLU A 264 15.17 8.20 -18.96
CA GLU A 264 15.02 7.34 -17.77
C GLU A 264 13.63 6.68 -17.69
N LEU A 265 12.57 7.42 -18.04
CA LEU A 265 11.20 6.87 -18.09
C LEU A 265 11.03 5.87 -19.24
N GLN A 266 11.63 6.11 -20.41
CA GLN A 266 11.57 5.18 -21.54
C GLN A 266 12.30 3.87 -21.24
N ASP A 267 13.45 3.93 -20.57
CA ASP A 267 14.21 2.74 -20.18
C ASP A 267 13.44 1.87 -19.18
N CYS A 268 12.67 2.48 -18.26
CA CYS A 268 11.80 1.75 -17.33
C CYS A 268 10.68 0.96 -18.04
N LEU A 269 10.33 1.32 -19.28
CA LEU A 269 9.20 0.76 -20.02
C LEU A 269 9.55 -0.44 -20.91
N GLN A 270 10.84 -0.78 -21.07
CA GLN A 270 11.28 -1.85 -21.97
C GLN A 270 11.05 -3.27 -21.41
N GLU A 271 10.55 -3.40 -20.18
CA GLU A 271 10.14 -4.69 -19.62
C GLU A 271 8.71 -5.04 -20.11
N ASP A 272 8.63 -5.68 -21.27
CA ASP A 272 7.38 -6.16 -21.87
C ASP A 272 6.65 -7.16 -20.93
N PHE A 273 5.48 -6.79 -20.42
CA PHE A 273 4.49 -7.76 -19.98
C PHE A 273 3.72 -8.23 -21.21
N SER A 274 4.15 -9.36 -21.79
CA SER A 274 3.56 -9.91 -23.02
C SER A 274 2.04 -10.08 -22.92
N SER A 275 1.35 -9.65 -23.98
CA SER A 275 -0.09 -9.35 -24.03
C SER A 275 -1.04 -10.55 -24.12
N ASP A 276 -0.54 -11.76 -24.38
CA ASP A 276 -1.39 -12.84 -24.88
C ASP A 276 -2.07 -13.72 -23.80
N ASP A 277 -1.73 -13.55 -22.52
CA ASP A 277 -2.38 -14.32 -21.42
C ASP A 277 -2.56 -13.49 -20.14
N MET A 278 -2.79 -12.18 -20.29
CA MET A 278 -2.97 -11.27 -19.16
C MET A 278 -4.38 -11.41 -18.58
N SER A 279 -4.50 -11.82 -17.31
CA SER A 279 -5.77 -11.78 -16.57
C SER A 279 -6.37 -10.37 -16.56
N ASP A 280 -7.68 -10.26 -16.37
CA ASP A 280 -8.35 -8.95 -16.31
C ASP A 280 -7.80 -8.07 -15.17
N ILE A 281 -7.30 -8.69 -14.10
CA ILE A 281 -6.62 -7.99 -12.99
C ILE A 281 -5.32 -7.37 -13.51
N LEU A 282 -4.44 -8.16 -14.12
CA LEU A 282 -3.19 -7.70 -14.72
C LEU A 282 -3.43 -6.58 -15.75
N ARG A 283 -4.46 -6.71 -16.60
CA ARG A 283 -4.85 -5.65 -17.55
C ARG A 283 -5.32 -4.38 -16.87
N GLY A 284 -6.13 -4.48 -15.82
CA GLY A 284 -6.54 -3.33 -15.01
C GLY A 284 -5.34 -2.63 -14.35
N GLN A 285 -4.40 -3.41 -13.82
CA GLN A 285 -3.19 -2.87 -13.20
C GLN A 285 -2.26 -2.21 -14.23
N ALA A 286 -2.06 -2.85 -15.39
CA ALA A 286 -1.25 -2.32 -16.49
C ALA A 286 -1.88 -1.05 -17.09
N TYR A 287 -3.21 -0.99 -17.15
CA TYR A 287 -3.91 0.22 -17.57
C TYR A 287 -3.74 1.36 -16.57
N GLN A 288 -3.80 1.09 -15.26
CA GLN A 288 -3.52 2.12 -14.24
C GLN A 288 -2.08 2.63 -14.34
N LEU A 289 -1.10 1.74 -14.57
CA LEU A 289 0.27 2.15 -14.88
C LEU A 289 0.33 2.97 -16.17
N GLY A 290 -0.34 2.55 -17.25
CA GLY A 290 -0.41 3.29 -18.51
C GLY A 290 -1.02 4.68 -18.41
N LEU A 291 -2.03 4.88 -17.56
CA LEU A 291 -2.64 6.18 -17.29
C LEU A 291 -1.67 7.17 -16.61
N PHE A 292 -0.67 6.66 -15.89
CA PHE A 292 0.35 7.48 -15.27
C PHE A 292 1.40 8.04 -16.25
N HIS A 293 1.36 7.61 -17.52
CA HIS A 293 2.26 8.04 -18.59
C HIS A 293 1.66 9.08 -19.56
N GLN A 294 0.35 9.34 -19.51
CA GLN A 294 -0.33 10.34 -20.35
C GLN A 294 -0.41 11.71 -19.67
#